data_AF-A0A2G9P4E6-F1
#
_entry.id   AF-A0A2G9P4E6-F1
#
_cell.length_a   1.000
_cell.length_b   1.000
_cell.length_c   1.000
_cell.angle_alpha   90.00
_cell.angle_beta   90.00
_cell.angle_gamma   90.00
#
_symmetry.space_group_name_H-M   'P 1'
#
loop_
_entity.id
_entity.type
_entity.pdbx_description
1 polymer ?
#
loop_
_entity_poly.entity_id
_entity_poly.type
_entity_poly.pdbx_seq_one_letter_code
_entity_poly.pdbx_strand_id
1 'polypeptide(L)'
;MALEHVVNTAGETANNFIGDPTILVIGIVLIIAAVLIFTLLKKIIVNSILGLIVFGIIHFVIGIQLPFIPTLIVTAIFGLAGIGVMLVMHFLGFLAV
;
A
#
# COMPACT_ATOMS: atom_id res chain seq x y z
N MET A 1 25.50 -12.84 20.77
CA MET A 1 26.77 -12.09 20.68
C MET A 1 26.71 -10.90 19.72
N ALA A 2 26.51 -11.06 18.40
CA ALA A 2 26.46 -9.89 17.49
C ALA A 2 25.26 -8.94 17.72
N LEU A 3 24.07 -9.49 17.99
CA LEU A 3 22.86 -8.70 18.28
C LEU A 3 22.98 -7.90 19.57
N GLU A 4 23.57 -8.50 20.60
CA GLU A 4 23.83 -7.88 21.91
C GLU A 4 24.80 -6.70 21.80
N HIS A 5 25.84 -6.85 20.98
CA HIS A 5 26.78 -5.76 20.71
C HIS A 5 26.12 -4.61 19.95
N VAL A 6 25.27 -4.90 18.96
CA VAL A 6 24.52 -3.86 18.23
C VAL A 6 23.56 -3.11 19.15
N VAL A 7 22.86 -3.82 20.05
CA VAL A 7 21.95 -3.21 21.03
C VAL A 7 22.71 -2.33 22.03
N ASN A 8 23.86 -2.79 22.54
CA ASN A 8 24.68 -2.00 23.47
C ASN A 8 25.28 -0.76 22.79
N THR A 9 25.80 -0.90 21.57
CA THR A 9 26.34 0.24 20.80
C THR A 9 25.23 1.24 20.42
N ALA A 10 24.02 0.77 20.11
CA ALA A 10 22.87 1.65 19.88
C ALA A 10 22.45 2.39 21.17
N GLY A 11 22.49 1.72 22.33
CA GLY A 11 22.21 2.33 23.64
C GLY A 11 23.24 3.38 24.06
N GLU A 12 24.53 3.11 23.87
CA GLU A 12 25.61 4.07 24.13
C GLU A 12 25.53 5.28 23.20
N THR A 13 25.23 5.04 21.91
CA THR A 13 25.03 6.10 20.92
C THR A 13 23.81 6.96 21.29
N ALA A 14 22.70 6.33 21.71
CA ALA A 14 21.50 7.05 22.15
C ALA A 14 21.77 7.91 23.39
N ASN A 15 22.56 7.44 24.35
CA ASN A 15 22.92 8.20 25.55
C ASN A 15 23.73 9.46 25.23
N ASN A 16 24.56 9.45 24.19
CA ASN A 16 25.31 10.64 23.73
C ASN A 16 24.42 11.71 23.09
N PHE A 17 23.15 11.36 22.78
CA PHE A 17 22.18 12.22 22.11
C PHE A 17 21.02 12.65 23.01
N ILE A 18 21.01 12.21 24.28
CA ILE A 18 20.03 12.63 25.28
C ILE A 18 20.27 14.10 25.64
N GLY A 19 19.28 14.95 25.38
CA GLY A 19 19.29 16.37 25.72
C GLY A 19 19.46 17.32 24.54
N ASP A 20 19.71 16.83 23.33
CA ASP A 20 19.73 17.66 22.12
C ASP A 20 18.31 17.82 21.54
N PRO A 21 17.72 19.04 21.59
CA PRO A 21 16.39 19.30 21.05
C PRO A 21 16.28 19.02 19.54
N THR A 22 17.39 19.07 18.80
CA THR A 22 17.44 18.80 17.35
C THR A 22 17.07 17.34 17.04
N ILE A 23 17.54 16.42 17.88
CA ILE A 23 17.33 14.98 17.69
C ILE A 23 15.89 14.59 18.04
N LEU A 24 15.31 15.28 19.03
CA LEU A 24 13.90 15.15 19.35
C LEU A 24 13.01 15.56 18.17
N VAL A 25 13.35 16.66 17.48
CA VAL A 25 12.62 17.11 16.28
C VAL A 25 12.74 16.10 15.14
N ILE A 26 13.94 15.58 14.87
CA ILE A 26 14.16 14.55 13.84
C ILE A 26 13.36 13.28 14.15
N GLY A 27 13.36 12.84 15.42
CA GLY A 27 12.58 11.68 15.87
C GLY A 27 11.07 11.87 15.66
N ILE A 28 10.54 13.05 16.00
CA ILE A 28 9.12 13.38 15.78
C ILE A 28 8.78 13.35 14.29
N VAL A 29 9.61 13.93 13.43
CA VAL A 29 9.41 13.94 11.97
C VAL A 29 9.40 12.51 11.41
N LEU A 30 10.31 11.64 11.87
CA LEU A 30 10.35 10.22 11.50
C LEU A 30 9.08 9.48 11.92
N ILE A 31 8.59 9.72 13.14
CA ILE A 31 7.34 9.12 13.63
C ILE A 31 6.15 9.56 12.77
N ILE A 32 6.04 10.86 12.47
CA ILE A 32 4.97 11.39 11.61
C ILE A 32 5.02 10.77 10.22
N ALA A 33 6.21 10.69 9.62
CA ALA A 33 6.41 10.05 8.31
C ALA A 33 6.01 8.57 8.34
N ALA A 34 6.41 7.82 9.39
CA ALA A 34 6.04 6.42 9.56
C ALA A 34 4.51 6.24 9.68
N VAL A 35 3.84 7.09 10.47
CA VAL A 35 2.38 7.05 10.62
C VAL A 35 1.66 7.36 9.31
N LEU A 36 2.15 8.33 8.53
CA LEU A 36 1.63 8.65 7.20
C LEU A 36 1.74 7.45 6.26
N ILE A 37 2.91 6.83 6.19
CA ILE A 37 3.15 5.63 5.36
C ILE A 37 2.21 4.49 5.78
N PHE A 38 2.09 4.19 7.08
CA PHE A 38 1.21 3.13 7.58
C PHE A 38 -0.27 3.41 7.25
N THR A 39 -0.70 4.66 7.34
CA THR A 39 -2.08 5.06 7.01
C THR A 39 -2.37 4.89 5.52
N LEU A 40 -1.43 5.28 4.66
CA LEU A 40 -1.54 5.09 3.21
C LEU A 40 -1.53 3.61 2.83
N LEU A 41 -0.68 2.80 3.47
CA LEU A 41 -0.59 1.37 3.21
C LEU A 41 -1.90 0.65 3.56
N LYS A 42 -2.51 0.98 4.71
CA LYS A 42 -3.84 0.46 5.09
C LYS A 42 -4.90 0.83 4.04
N LYS A 43 -4.90 2.06 3.54
CA LYS A 43 -5.82 2.49 2.47
C LYS A 43 -5.61 1.70 1.18
N ILE A 44 -4.37 1.43 0.78
CA ILE A 44 -4.06 0.64 -0.42
C ILE A 44 -4.62 -0.79 -0.28
N ILE A 45 -4.41 -1.43 0.87
CA ILE A 45 -4.92 -2.80 1.13
C ILE A 45 -6.46 -2.82 1.06
N VAL A 46 -7.13 -1.90 1.74
CA VAL A 46 -8.61 -1.81 1.71
C VAL A 46 -9.11 -1.56 0.29
N ASN A 47 -8.44 -0.68 -0.46
CA ASN A 47 -8.81 -0.36 -1.84
C ASN A 47 -8.59 -1.55 -2.80
N SER A 48 -7.56 -2.37 -2.55
CA SER A 48 -7.30 -3.60 -3.31
C SER A 48 -8.37 -4.67 -3.08
N ILE A 49 -8.74 -4.90 -1.82
CA ILE A 49 -9.80 -5.85 -1.45
C ILE A 49 -11.14 -5.43 -2.06
N LEU A 50 -11.50 -4.15 -1.95
CA LEU A 50 -12.72 -3.64 -2.58
C LEU A 50 -12.68 -3.80 -4.11
N GLY A 51 -11.52 -3.61 -4.75
CA GLY A 51 -11.34 -3.86 -6.18
C GLY A 51 -11.67 -5.30 -6.57
N LEU A 52 -11.20 -6.28 -5.79
CA LEU A 52 -11.47 -7.70 -6.03
C LEU A 52 -12.94 -8.07 -5.79
N ILE A 53 -13.58 -7.48 -4.77
CA ILE A 53 -15.02 -7.65 -4.52
C ILE A 53 -15.83 -7.12 -5.71
N VAL A 54 -15.52 -5.91 -6.18
CA VAL A 54 -16.23 -5.30 -7.32
C VAL A 54 -16.00 -6.08 -8.61
N PHE A 55 -14.79 -6.61 -8.83
CA PHE A 55 -14.52 -7.53 -9.94
C PHE A 55 -15.45 -8.76 -9.91
N GLY A 56 -15.59 -9.40 -8.74
CA GLY A 56 -16.51 -10.54 -8.58
C GLY A 56 -17.96 -10.17 -8.87
N ILE A 57 -18.41 -8.99 -8.43
CA ILE A 57 -19.76 -8.49 -8.71
C ILE A 57 -19.96 -8.27 -10.22
N ILE A 58 -19.02 -7.64 -10.90
CA ILE A 58 -19.11 -7.37 -12.35
C ILE A 58 -19.13 -8.69 -13.13
N HIS A 59 -18.26 -9.63 -12.79
CA HIS A 59 -18.17 -10.91 -13.47
C HIS A 59 -19.42 -11.78 -13.25
N PHE A 60 -19.96 -11.81 -12.03
CA PHE A 60 -21.09 -12.68 -11.68
C PHE A 60 -22.46 -12.06 -11.96
N VAL A 61 -22.65 -10.76 -11.71
CA VAL A 61 -23.95 -10.08 -11.83
C VAL A 61 -24.14 -9.44 -13.20
N ILE A 62 -23.10 -8.77 -13.73
CA ILE A 62 -23.20 -8.03 -15.00
C ILE A 62 -22.80 -8.93 -16.19
N GLY A 63 -22.09 -10.03 -15.94
CA GLY A 63 -21.70 -10.99 -16.98
C GLY A 63 -20.62 -10.47 -17.93
N ILE A 64 -19.93 -9.39 -17.54
CA ILE A 64 -18.81 -8.84 -18.33
C ILE A 64 -17.62 -9.76 -18.16
N GLN A 65 -17.21 -10.40 -19.26
CA GLN A 65 -16.01 -11.22 -19.32
C GLN A 65 -14.79 -10.31 -19.44
N LEU A 66 -14.23 -9.93 -18.30
CA LEU A 66 -12.93 -9.27 -18.23
C LEU A 66 -11.82 -10.31 -18.10
N PRO A 67 -10.67 -10.14 -18.79
CA PRO A 67 -9.59 -11.11 -18.72
C PRO A 67 -9.03 -11.18 -17.30
N PHE A 68 -9.12 -12.37 -16.68
CA PHE A 68 -8.86 -12.55 -15.25
C PHE A 68 -7.45 -12.11 -14.83
N ILE A 69 -6.43 -12.52 -15.59
CA ILE A 69 -5.01 -12.25 -15.27
C ILE A 69 -4.70 -10.73 -15.25
N PRO A 70 -4.99 -9.95 -16.32
CA PRO A 70 -4.81 -8.50 -16.30
C PRO A 70 -5.57 -7.81 -15.18
N THR A 71 -6.81 -8.22 -14.96
CA THR A 71 -7.68 -7.56 -13.98
C THR A 71 -7.17 -7.78 -12.55
N LEU A 72 -6.63 -8.96 -12.26
CA LEU A 72 -6.04 -9.29 -10.97
C LEU A 72 -4.74 -8.50 -10.71
N ILE A 73 -3.89 -8.32 -11.73
CA ILE A 73 -2.67 -7.50 -11.63
C ILE A 73 -3.04 -6.03 -11.39
N VAL A 74 -3.99 -5.51 -12.16
CA VAL A 74 -4.39 -4.10 -12.08
C VAL A 74 -5.11 -3.79 -10.76
N THR A 75 -5.93 -4.71 -10.24
CA THR A 75 -6.56 -4.55 -8.91
C THR A 75 -5.59 -4.75 -7.74
N ALA A 76 -4.57 -5.58 -7.89
CA ALA A 76 -3.53 -5.71 -6.87
C ALA A 76 -2.73 -4.40 -6.70
N ILE A 77 -2.49 -3.68 -7.80
CA ILE A 77 -1.70 -2.43 -7.79
C ILE A 77 -2.58 -1.20 -7.51
N PHE A 78 -3.74 -1.10 -8.17
CA PHE A 78 -4.58 0.10 -8.17
C PHE A 78 -5.93 -0.05 -7.46
N GLY A 79 -6.30 -1.27 -7.02
CA GLY A 79 -7.56 -1.56 -6.34
C GLY A 79 -8.80 -1.25 -7.17
N LEU A 80 -9.79 -0.58 -6.57
CA LEU A 80 -11.04 -0.18 -7.23
C LEU A 80 -10.84 0.67 -8.47
N ALA A 81 -9.88 1.60 -8.44
CA ALA A 81 -9.60 2.48 -9.57
C ALA A 81 -9.13 1.66 -10.78
N GLY A 82 -8.39 0.59 -10.53
CA GLY A 82 -7.97 -0.37 -11.53
C GLY A 82 -9.14 -1.04 -12.26
N ILE A 83 -10.18 -1.45 -11.53
CA ILE A 83 -11.42 -1.97 -12.14
C ILE A 83 -12.12 -0.91 -12.99
N GLY A 84 -12.20 0.33 -12.50
CA GLY A 84 -12.81 1.43 -13.25
C GLY A 84 -12.16 1.62 -14.62
N VAL A 85 -10.82 1.62 -14.68
CA VAL A 85 -10.08 1.73 -15.95
C VAL A 85 -10.32 0.51 -16.85
N MET A 86 -10.32 -0.70 -16.30
CA MET A 86 -10.58 -1.94 -17.06
C MET A 86 -11.99 -1.94 -17.66
N LEU A 87 -13.00 -1.49 -16.89
CA LEU A 87 -14.36 -1.31 -17.39
C LEU A 87 -14.42 -0.28 -18.52
N VAL A 88 -13.80 0.88 -18.35
CA VAL A 88 -13.78 1.93 -19.39
C VAL A 88 -13.11 1.40 -20.66
N MET A 89 -11.98 0.70 -20.55
CA MET A 89 -11.31 0.10 -21.70
C MET A 89 -12.13 -1.00 -22.37
N HIS A 90 -12.89 -1.78 -21.60
CA HIS A 90 -13.82 -2.77 -22.15
C HIS A 90 -14.98 -2.09 -22.89
N PHE A 91 -15.57 -1.03 -22.32
CA PHE A 91 -16.60 -0.22 -22.99
C PHE A 91 -16.10 0.49 -24.25
N LEU A 92 -14.84 0.91 -24.27
CA LEU A 92 -14.19 1.54 -25.43
C LEU A 92 -13.72 0.53 -26.49
N GLY A 93 -13.97 -0.77 -26.30
CA GLY A 93 -13.64 -1.82 -27.26
C GLY A 93 -12.15 -2.16 -27.37
N PHE A 94 -11.29 -1.56 -26.54
CA PHE A 94 -9.85 -1.86 -26.49
C PHE A 94 -9.55 -3.19 -25.77
N LEU A 95 -10.50 -3.66 -24.97
CA LEU A 95 -10.40 -4.85 -24.12
C LEU A 95 -11.38 -5.94 -24.57
N ALA A 96 -11.49 -6.13 -25.89
CA ALA A 96 -12.24 -7.19 -26.53
C ALA A 96 -11.35 -8.43 -26.77
N VAL A 97 -11.03 -9.14 -25.69
CA VAL A 97 -10.72 -10.58 -25.68
C VAL A 97 -11.18 -11.14 -24.34
#